data_AF-A0A7X8IGD4-F1
#
_entry.id   AF-A0A7X8IGD4-F1
#
_cell.length_a   1.000
_cell.length_b   1.000
_cell.length_c   1.000
_cell.angle_alpha   90.00
_cell.angle_beta   90.00
_cell.angle_gamma   90.00
#
_symmetry.space_group_name_H-M   'P 1'
#
loop_
_entity.id
_entity.type
_entity.pdbx_description
1 polymer ?
#
loop_
_entity_poly.entity_id
_entity_poly.type
_entity_poly.pdbx_seq_one_letter_code
_entity_poly.pdbx_strand_id
1 'polypeptide(L)'
;MVKSDAVALRLNDLLCKENDLLNVILTEQRLIRSCVKTREWAQLDAAVYRIQKATDEFTSLENQRLEVLYQFTGYDSLDIYQISHMFSLDLRQTLLESFRLMRQKLAISKIENNALSEYIRVAKDFLQGVFDNAIPQARNTTYSNKGKVVKSMPDSLVLDRVM
;
A
#
# COMPACT_ATOMS: atom_id res chain seq x y z
N MET A 1 24.16 -34.24 -3.07
CA MET A 1 23.71 -33.33 -1.99
C MET A 1 24.08 -31.86 -2.24
N VAL A 2 25.31 -31.54 -2.66
CA VAL A 2 25.82 -30.15 -2.84
C VAL A 2 24.92 -29.18 -3.67
N LYS A 3 24.22 -29.67 -4.71
CA LYS A 3 23.33 -28.82 -5.52
C LYS A 3 22.08 -28.34 -4.75
N SER A 4 21.56 -29.14 -3.82
CA SER A 4 20.36 -28.80 -3.03
C SER A 4 20.68 -27.75 -1.97
N ASP A 5 21.80 -27.93 -1.26
CA ASP A 5 22.23 -27.01 -0.21
C ASP A 5 22.62 -25.63 -0.78
N ALA A 6 23.22 -25.57 -1.97
CA ALA A 6 23.51 -24.31 -2.66
C ALA A 6 22.23 -23.51 -2.99
N VAL A 7 21.15 -24.21 -3.36
CA VAL A 7 19.84 -23.58 -3.60
C VAL A 7 19.23 -23.09 -2.29
N ALA A 8 19.31 -23.87 -1.21
CA ALA A 8 18.84 -23.45 0.11
C ALA A 8 19.53 -22.18 0.60
N LEU A 9 20.85 -22.09 0.43
CA LEU A 9 21.62 -20.88 0.77
C LEU A 9 21.17 -19.66 -0.04
N ARG A 10 20.97 -19.83 -1.35
CA ARG A 10 20.49 -18.76 -2.23
C ARG A 10 19.08 -18.30 -1.86
N LEU A 11 18.18 -19.24 -1.56
CA LEU A 11 16.82 -18.92 -1.11
C LEU A 11 16.84 -18.17 0.22
N ASN A 12 17.69 -18.59 1.16
CA ASN A 12 17.83 -17.92 2.43
C ASN A 12 18.37 -16.48 2.28
N ASP A 13 19.37 -16.27 1.42
CA ASP A 13 19.89 -14.92 1.10
C ASP A 13 18.79 -14.01 0.54
N LEU A 14 17.97 -14.52 -0.40
CA LEU A 14 16.83 -13.77 -0.93
C LEU A 14 15.80 -13.45 0.16
N LEU A 15 15.45 -14.42 1.02
CA LEU A 15 14.53 -14.20 2.15
C LEU A 15 15.08 -13.19 3.15
N CYS A 16 16.38 -13.16 3.41
CA CYS A 16 17.01 -12.15 4.26
C CYS A 16 16.87 -10.75 3.67
N LYS A 17 17.15 -10.58 2.37
CA LYS A 17 16.98 -9.29 1.67
C LYS A 17 15.52 -8.84 1.63
N GLU A 18 14.58 -9.75 1.37
CA GLU A 18 13.14 -9.48 1.45
C GLU A 18 12.74 -9.01 2.86
N ASN A 19 13.27 -9.65 3.91
CA ASN A 19 13.04 -9.27 5.30
C ASN A 19 13.57 -7.87 5.63
N ASP A 20 14.71 -7.48 5.06
CA ASP A 20 15.32 -6.16 5.26
C ASP A 20 14.51 -5.08 4.55
N LEU A 21 14.06 -5.33 3.31
CA LEU A 21 13.16 -4.42 2.60
C LEU A 21 11.83 -4.27 3.32
N LEU A 22 11.27 -5.34 3.89
CA LEU A 22 10.05 -5.24 4.70
C LEU A 22 10.25 -4.37 5.95
N ASN A 23 11.43 -4.37 6.56
CA ASN A 23 11.73 -3.46 7.67
C ASN A 23 11.72 -1.99 7.20
N VAL A 24 12.28 -1.72 6.02
CA VAL A 24 12.25 -0.39 5.40
C VAL A 24 10.80 0.03 5.11
N ILE A 25 10.01 -0.83 4.47
CA ILE A 25 8.60 -0.58 4.16
C ILE A 25 7.82 -0.27 5.44
N LEU A 26 7.97 -1.08 6.50
CA LEU A 26 7.30 -0.86 7.78
C LEU A 26 7.69 0.48 8.43
N THR A 27 8.96 0.86 8.31
CA THR A 27 9.47 2.13 8.82
C THR A 27 8.85 3.31 8.07
N GLU A 28 8.82 3.24 6.74
CA GLU A 28 8.21 4.28 5.90
C GLU A 28 6.69 4.36 6.09
N GLN A 29 5.98 3.23 6.27
CA GLN A 29 4.54 3.23 6.59
C GLN A 29 4.24 3.99 7.88
N ARG A 30 5.03 3.75 8.93
CA ARG A 30 4.90 4.46 10.20
C ARG A 30 5.21 5.95 10.03
N LEU A 31 6.22 6.27 9.23
CA LEU A 31 6.56 7.66 8.92
C LEU A 31 5.43 8.36 8.19
N ILE A 32 4.89 7.76 7.13
CA ILE A 32 3.72 8.26 6.38
C ILE A 32 2.56 8.53 7.34
N ARG A 33 2.25 7.57 8.22
CA ARG A 33 1.21 7.74 9.24
C ARG A 33 1.47 8.93 10.17
N SER A 34 2.72 9.16 10.57
CA SER A 34 3.08 10.33 11.39
C SER A 34 2.97 11.64 10.60
N CYS A 35 3.49 11.70 9.37
CA CYS A 35 3.44 12.90 8.52
C CYS A 35 2.00 13.31 8.21
N VAL A 36 1.11 12.34 7.95
CA VAL A 36 -0.32 12.62 7.74
C VAL A 36 -0.97 13.22 8.99
N LYS A 37 -0.61 12.72 10.19
CA LYS A 37 -1.13 13.26 11.47
C LYS A 37 -0.61 14.66 11.77
N THR A 38 0.67 14.92 11.51
CA THR A 38 1.33 16.21 11.79
C THR A 38 1.23 17.21 10.63
N ARG A 39 0.67 16.80 9.48
CA ARG A 39 0.54 17.57 8.24
C ARG A 39 1.88 18.02 7.63
N GLU A 40 2.91 17.19 7.79
CA GLU A 40 4.26 17.43 7.26
C GLU A 40 4.35 16.93 5.81
N TRP A 41 3.84 17.73 4.87
CA TRP A 41 3.65 17.31 3.46
C TRP A 41 4.96 17.06 2.70
N ALA A 42 6.01 17.84 2.97
CA ALA A 42 7.30 17.66 2.30
C ALA A 42 7.95 16.31 2.67
N GLN A 43 7.84 15.91 3.95
CA GLN A 43 8.34 14.63 4.42
C GLN A 43 7.47 13.46 3.96
N LEU A 44 6.15 13.69 3.85
CA LEU A 44 5.22 12.71 3.30
C LEU A 44 5.60 12.30 1.87
N ASP A 45 5.86 13.27 0.99
CA ASP A 45 6.20 13.01 -0.41
C ASP A 45 7.49 12.17 -0.54
N ALA A 46 8.52 12.54 0.21
CA ALA A 46 9.77 11.77 0.28
C ALA A 46 9.55 10.34 0.82
N ALA A 47 8.71 10.17 1.84
CA ALA A 47 8.39 8.85 2.40
C ALA A 47 7.61 7.98 1.41
N VAL A 48 6.65 8.57 0.67
CA VAL A 48 5.89 7.88 -0.39
C VAL A 48 6.80 7.44 -1.54
N TYR A 49 7.77 8.26 -1.93
CA TYR A 49 8.75 7.87 -2.94
C TYR A 49 9.61 6.68 -2.46
N ARG A 50 10.09 6.72 -1.21
CA ARG A 50 10.95 5.66 -0.65
C ARG A 50 10.21 4.34 -0.47
N ILE A 51 8.96 4.37 0.02
CA ILE A 51 8.16 3.14 0.15
C ILE A 51 7.83 2.53 -1.20
N GLN A 52 7.58 3.33 -2.24
CA GLN A 52 7.35 2.84 -3.59
C GLN A 52 8.59 2.10 -4.10
N LYS A 53 9.76 2.75 -4.03
CA LYS A 53 11.04 2.14 -4.42
C LYS A 53 11.31 0.82 -3.69
N ALA A 54 11.10 0.79 -2.37
CA ALA A 54 11.31 -0.42 -1.57
C ALA A 54 10.32 -1.54 -1.93
N THR A 55 9.08 -1.19 -2.29
CA THR A 55 8.04 -2.15 -2.72
C THR A 55 8.37 -2.73 -4.11
N ASP A 56 8.86 -1.92 -5.03
CA ASP A 56 9.29 -2.37 -6.36
C ASP A 56 10.49 -3.33 -6.25
N GLU A 57 11.46 -2.98 -5.40
CA GLU A 57 12.62 -3.84 -5.12
C GLU A 57 12.20 -5.17 -4.44
N PHE A 58 11.26 -5.11 -3.49
CA PHE A 58 10.71 -6.30 -2.85
C PHE A 58 10.04 -7.23 -3.88
N THR A 59 9.25 -6.66 -4.78
CA THR A 59 8.58 -7.42 -5.86
C THR A 59 9.60 -8.07 -6.79
N SER A 60 10.71 -7.37 -7.10
CA SER A 60 11.81 -7.94 -7.87
C SER A 60 12.46 -9.14 -7.17
N LEU A 61 12.75 -9.03 -5.87
CA LEU A 61 13.32 -10.13 -5.10
C LEU A 61 12.36 -11.32 -4.97
N GLU A 62 11.06 -11.08 -4.80
CA GLU A 62 10.05 -12.13 -4.76
C GLU A 62 9.99 -12.90 -6.08
N ASN A 63 10.03 -12.20 -7.22
CA ASN A 63 10.10 -12.84 -8.52
C ASN A 63 11.39 -13.68 -8.68
N GLN A 64 12.54 -13.16 -8.24
CA GLN A 64 13.79 -13.93 -8.23
C GLN A 64 13.70 -15.19 -7.35
N ARG A 65 13.05 -15.09 -6.18
CA ARG A 65 12.83 -16.23 -5.28
C ARG A 65 11.94 -17.27 -5.96
N LEU A 66 10.86 -16.85 -6.61
CA LEU A 66 9.97 -17.74 -7.36
C LEU A 66 10.71 -18.43 -8.51
N GLU A 67 11.52 -17.70 -9.28
CA GLU A 67 12.35 -18.28 -10.35
C GLU A 67 13.33 -19.35 -9.84
N VAL A 68 14.00 -19.09 -8.72
CA VAL A 68 14.88 -20.09 -8.09
C VAL A 68 14.10 -21.33 -7.66
N LEU A 69 12.90 -21.16 -7.10
CA LEU A 69 12.03 -22.28 -6.73
C LEU A 69 11.58 -23.07 -7.95
N TYR A 70 11.14 -22.41 -9.02
CA TYR A 70 10.73 -23.07 -10.26
C TYR A 70 11.86 -23.89 -10.89
N GLN A 71 13.07 -23.34 -10.94
CA GLN A 71 14.24 -24.05 -11.46
C GLN A 71 14.62 -25.27 -10.60
N PHE A 72 14.38 -25.19 -9.28
CA PHE A 72 14.70 -26.27 -8.36
C PHE A 72 13.68 -27.40 -8.35
N THR A 73 12.38 -27.07 -8.37
CA THR A 73 11.29 -28.05 -8.25
C THR A 73 10.74 -28.53 -9.58
N GLY A 74 11.13 -27.92 -10.70
CA GLY A 74 10.59 -28.29 -12.01
C GLY A 74 9.10 -27.99 -12.14
N TYR A 75 8.61 -26.94 -11.45
CA TYR A 75 7.20 -26.52 -11.38
C TYR A 75 6.26 -27.42 -10.55
N ASP A 76 6.77 -28.43 -9.85
CA ASP A 76 5.94 -29.36 -9.06
C ASP A 76 5.34 -28.71 -7.80
N SER A 77 6.12 -27.89 -7.09
CA SER A 77 5.67 -27.18 -5.89
C SER A 77 6.46 -25.88 -5.68
N LEU A 78 5.80 -24.88 -5.12
CA LEU A 78 6.38 -23.60 -4.69
C LEU A 78 6.31 -23.43 -3.17
N ASP A 79 5.73 -24.41 -2.46
CA ASP A 79 5.57 -24.32 -1.02
C ASP A 79 6.90 -24.59 -0.32
N ILE A 80 7.45 -23.53 0.27
CA ILE A 80 8.70 -23.58 1.04
C ILE A 80 8.64 -24.65 2.14
N TYR A 81 7.49 -24.91 2.76
CA TYR A 81 7.41 -25.95 3.79
C TYR A 81 7.65 -27.34 3.22
N GLN A 82 7.11 -27.64 2.03
CA GLN A 82 7.29 -28.91 1.34
C GLN A 82 8.72 -29.08 0.84
N ILE A 83 9.25 -28.04 0.19
CA ILE A 83 10.60 -28.03 -0.40
C ILE A 83 11.67 -28.12 0.69
N SER A 84 11.41 -27.58 1.89
CA SER A 84 12.36 -27.60 3.01
C SER A 84 12.82 -29.01 3.42
N HIS A 85 12.03 -30.05 3.13
CA HIS A 85 12.41 -31.44 3.39
C HIS A 85 13.55 -31.95 2.49
N MET A 86 13.85 -31.26 1.38
CA MET A 86 14.91 -31.61 0.42
C MET A 86 16.28 -31.05 0.81
N PHE A 87 16.35 -30.29 1.90
CA PHE A 87 17.57 -29.63 2.39
C PHE A 87 18.09 -30.29 3.66
N SER A 88 19.37 -30.07 3.96
CA SER A 88 19.99 -30.43 5.24
C SER A 88 19.26 -29.78 6.43
N LEU A 89 19.32 -30.44 7.59
CA LEU A 89 18.56 -30.03 8.79
C LEU A 89 18.87 -28.59 9.23
N ASP A 90 20.15 -28.20 9.22
CA ASP A 90 20.59 -26.88 9.65
C ASP A 90 20.05 -25.79 8.69
N LEU A 91 20.25 -25.96 7.38
CA LEU A 91 19.77 -25.02 6.37
C LEU A 91 18.25 -24.94 6.33
N ARG A 92 17.58 -26.07 6.55
CA ARG A 92 16.12 -26.12 6.67
C ARG A 92 15.61 -25.24 7.79
N GLN A 93 16.23 -25.31 8.97
CA GLN A 93 15.80 -24.50 10.12
C GLN A 93 15.96 -23.02 9.82
N THR A 94 17.14 -22.60 9.35
CA THR A 94 17.41 -21.20 9.02
C THR A 94 16.47 -20.66 7.95
N LEU A 95 16.23 -21.42 6.88
CA LEU A 95 15.34 -21.02 5.79
C LEU A 95 13.89 -20.86 6.27
N LEU A 96 13.39 -21.80 7.08
CA LEU A 96 12.03 -21.74 7.62
C LEU A 96 11.87 -20.58 8.61
N GLU A 97 12.89 -20.27 9.41
CA GLU A 97 12.89 -19.10 10.29
C GLU A 97 12.81 -17.79 9.49
N SER A 98 13.70 -17.61 8.51
CA SER A 98 13.68 -16.43 7.62
C SER A 98 12.33 -16.27 6.91
N PHE A 99 11.74 -17.36 6.43
CA PHE A 99 10.44 -17.34 5.78
C PHE A 99 9.30 -16.98 6.74
N ARG A 100 9.30 -17.52 7.97
CA ARG A 100 8.31 -17.17 9.00
C ARG A 100 8.39 -15.68 9.36
N LEU A 101 9.60 -15.14 9.53
CA LEU A 101 9.81 -13.72 9.79
C LEU A 101 9.28 -12.84 8.67
N MET A 102 9.56 -13.21 7.41
CA MET A 102 9.03 -12.50 6.24
C MET A 102 7.50 -12.49 6.24
N ARG A 103 6.86 -13.65 6.46
CA ARG A 103 5.39 -13.75 6.52
C ARG A 103 4.80 -12.90 7.66
N GLN A 104 5.44 -12.91 8.82
CA GLN A 104 5.02 -12.10 9.96
C GLN A 104 5.08 -10.60 9.62
N LYS A 105 6.18 -10.13 9.04
CA LYS A 105 6.34 -8.72 8.64
C LYS A 105 5.35 -8.32 7.55
N LEU A 106 5.06 -9.17 6.58
CA LEU A 106 4.02 -8.93 5.58
C LEU A 106 2.64 -8.77 6.23
N ALA A 107 2.30 -9.61 7.20
CA ALA A 107 1.04 -9.50 7.93
C ALA A 107 0.96 -8.15 8.68
N ILE A 108 2.04 -7.74 9.34
CA ILE A 108 2.12 -6.43 10.03
C ILE A 108 1.98 -5.28 9.03
N SER A 109 2.69 -5.33 7.90
CA SER A 109 2.63 -4.31 6.84
C SER A 109 1.21 -4.16 6.30
N LYS A 110 0.50 -5.27 6.09
CA LYS A 110 -0.91 -5.27 5.68
C LYS A 110 -1.82 -4.60 6.71
N ILE A 111 -1.58 -4.84 8.00
CA ILE A 111 -2.33 -4.21 9.09
C ILE A 111 -2.08 -2.69 9.11
N GLU A 112 -0.83 -2.24 9.02
CA GLU A 112 -0.49 -0.81 9.00
C GLU A 112 -1.06 -0.09 7.78
N ASN A 113 -0.96 -0.69 6.58
CA ASN A 113 -1.57 -0.12 5.38
C ASN A 113 -3.09 0.00 5.49
N ASN A 114 -3.76 -1.01 6.06
CA ASN A 114 -5.21 -0.95 6.28
C ASN A 114 -5.57 0.16 7.28
N ALA A 115 -4.83 0.28 8.38
CA ALA A 115 -5.05 1.33 9.37
C ALA A 115 -4.82 2.74 8.78
N LEU A 116 -3.82 2.93 7.92
CA LEU A 116 -3.58 4.19 7.23
C LEU A 116 -4.71 4.51 6.24
N SER A 117 -5.15 3.53 5.46
CA SER A 117 -6.23 3.67 4.48
C SER A 117 -7.55 4.06 5.17
N GLU A 118 -7.84 3.42 6.30
CA GLU A 118 -9.01 3.73 7.12
C GLU A 118 -8.95 5.16 7.68
N TYR A 119 -7.79 5.59 8.18
CA TYR A 119 -7.60 6.96 8.66
C TYR A 119 -7.87 7.99 7.55
N ILE A 120 -7.32 7.77 6.35
CA ILE A 120 -7.50 8.67 5.20
C ILE A 120 -8.98 8.73 4.81
N ARG A 121 -9.66 7.58 4.79
CA ARG A 121 -11.10 7.50 4.51
C ARG A 121 -11.91 8.33 5.51
N VAL A 122 -11.72 8.10 6.81
CA VAL A 122 -12.44 8.82 7.87
C VAL A 122 -12.18 10.33 7.81
N ALA A 123 -10.92 10.73 7.58
CA ALA A 123 -10.56 12.15 7.46
C ALA A 123 -11.22 12.81 6.24
N LYS A 124 -11.26 12.11 5.09
CA LYS A 124 -11.94 12.57 3.88
C LYS A 124 -13.45 12.71 4.11
N ASP A 125 -14.09 11.71 4.71
CA ASP A 125 -15.53 11.72 4.97
C ASP A 125 -15.92 12.83 5.95
N PHE A 126 -15.08 13.08 6.96
CA PHE A 126 -15.25 14.21 7.87
C PHE A 126 -15.18 15.56 7.13
N LEU A 127 -14.15 15.76 6.31
CA LEU A 127 -14.01 17.00 5.52
C LEU A 127 -15.18 17.19 4.56
N GLN A 128 -15.62 16.12 3.89
CA GLN A 128 -16.79 16.16 3.01
C GLN A 128 -18.05 16.56 3.80
N GLY A 129 -18.30 15.94 4.95
CA GLY A 129 -19.41 16.31 5.83
C GLY A 129 -19.33 17.75 6.33
N VAL A 130 -18.14 18.26 6.65
CA VAL A 130 -17.96 19.67 7.00
C VAL A 130 -18.27 20.55 5.81
N PHE A 131 -17.78 20.26 4.60
CA PHE A 131 -18.08 21.05 3.41
C PHE A 131 -19.56 21.03 3.05
N ASP A 132 -20.21 19.87 3.12
CA ASP A 132 -21.64 19.73 2.80
C ASP A 132 -22.55 20.50 3.78
N ASN A 133 -22.12 20.64 5.05
CA ASN A 133 -22.89 21.33 6.10
C ASN A 133 -22.49 22.80 6.32
N ALA A 134 -21.22 23.15 6.12
CA ALA A 134 -20.68 24.48 6.37
C ALA A 134 -20.65 25.37 5.13
N ILE A 135 -20.69 24.79 3.92
CA ILE A 135 -21.10 25.54 2.73
C ILE A 135 -22.62 25.48 2.75
N PRO A 136 -23.33 26.52 3.26
CA PRO A 136 -24.76 26.60 2.98
C PRO A 136 -24.85 26.48 1.47
N GLN A 137 -25.67 25.56 0.94
CA GLN A 137 -26.06 25.64 -0.45
C GLN A 137 -26.47 27.10 -0.64
N ALA A 138 -25.65 27.88 -1.34
CA ALA A 138 -25.92 29.26 -1.74
C ALA A 138 -26.99 29.21 -2.83
N ARG A 139 -28.09 28.50 -2.56
CA ARG A 139 -29.35 28.74 -3.21
C ARG A 139 -29.79 30.05 -2.59
N ASN A 140 -29.58 31.12 -3.35
CA ASN A 140 -30.39 32.33 -3.25
C ASN A 140 -31.85 31.89 -3.48
N THR A 141 -32.49 31.29 -2.46
CA THR A 141 -33.92 31.07 -2.43
C THR A 141 -34.53 32.44 -2.17
N THR A 142 -34.77 33.17 -3.25
CA THR A 142 -35.58 34.37 -3.24
C THR A 142 -37.01 33.97 -2.90
N TYR A 143 -37.55 34.53 -1.82
CA TYR A 143 -38.94 34.33 -1.43
C TYR A 143 -39.79 35.43 -2.08
N SER A 144 -40.91 35.04 -2.67
CA SER A 144 -41.96 35.98 -3.05
C SER A 144 -42.50 36.69 -1.80
N ASN A 145 -43.09 37.88 -1.99
CA ASN A 145 -43.81 38.61 -0.93
C ASN A 145 -44.95 37.80 -0.26
N LYS A 146 -45.34 36.66 -0.85
CA LYS A 146 -46.28 35.67 -0.26
C LYS A 146 -45.60 34.45 0.39
N GLY A 147 -44.29 34.51 0.64
CA GLY A 147 -43.52 33.43 1.30
C GLY A 147 -43.22 32.20 0.44
N LYS A 148 -43.53 32.21 -0.87
CA LYS A 148 -43.26 31.08 -1.78
C LYS A 148 -41.85 31.17 -2.36
N VAL A 149 -41.12 30.05 -2.37
CA VAL A 149 -39.78 29.96 -2.96
C VAL A 149 -39.85 30.19 -4.48
N VAL A 150 -39.13 31.18 -4.98
CA VAL A 150 -39.02 31.52 -6.42
C VAL A 150 -37.62 31.17 -6.87
N LYS A 151 -37.49 30.31 -7.90
CA LYS A 151 -36.22 30.09 -8.59
C LYS A 151 -35.98 31.27 -9.52
N SER A 152 -34.86 31.98 -9.35
CA SER A 152 -34.41 32.98 -10.33
C SER A 152 -34.07 32.26 -11.63
N MET A 153 -34.92 32.39 -12.64
CA MET A 153 -34.53 32.08 -14.02
C MET A 153 -33.69 33.25 -14.54
N PRO A 154 -32.55 33.00 -15.19
CA PRO A 154 -31.82 34.06 -15.86
C PRO A 154 -32.61 34.51 -17.11
N ASP A 155 -33.00 35.78 -17.15
CA ASP A 155 -33.82 36.37 -18.23
C ASP A 155 -33.07 36.61 -19.55
N SER A 156 -31.78 36.26 -19.66
CA SER A 156 -31.11 36.32 -20.96
C SER A 156 -29.91 35.37 -21.06
N LEU A 157 -29.87 34.66 -22.19
CA LEU A 157 -28.72 33.92 -22.71
C LEU A 157 -28.32 34.63 -24.00
N VAL A 158 -27.23 35.40 -23.97
CA VAL A 158 -26.64 35.94 -25.20
C VAL A 158 -25.71 34.87 -25.77
N LEU A 159 -26.15 34.24 -26.87
CA LEU A 159 -25.31 33.32 -27.64
C LEU A 159 -24.49 34.14 -28.63
N ASP A 160 -23.19 34.22 -28.39
CA ASP A 160 -22.26 34.79 -29.36
C ASP A 160 -22.06 33.80 -30.52
N ARG A 161 -22.55 34.14 -31.71
CA ARG A 161 -22.28 33.39 -32.93
C ARG A 161 -21.16 34.10 -33.66
N VAL A 162 -19.94 33.63 -33.47
CA VAL A 162 -18.82 33.94 -34.35
C VAL A 162 -19.12 33.32 -35.72
N MET A 163 -19.20 34.16 -36.75
CA MET A 163 -19.23 33.80 -38.17
C MET A 163 -17.83 33.94 -38.75
#